data_AF-A0A392PPW2-F1
#
_entry.id   AF-A0A392PPW2-F1
#
_cell.length_a   1.000
_cell.length_b   1.000
_cell.length_c   1.000
_cell.angle_alpha   90.00
_cell.angle_beta   90.00
_cell.angle_gamma   90.00
#
_symmetry.space_group_name_H-M   'P 1'
#
loop_
_entity.id
_entity.type
_entity.pdbx_description
1 polymer ?
#
loop_
_entity_poly.entity_id
_entity_poly.type
_entity_poly.pdbx_seq_one_letter_code
_entity_poly.pdbx_strand_id
1 'polypeptide(L)'
;MAEFATNLINSLGSAALHEYGRIHGVMDKLEELRRNVETIRAVLLDLDEKQEQTNAEQNLVKNLKDVLIPADDLLDEFLIKDMIHKRDQEPHHQNKFK
;
A
#
# COMPACT_ATOMS: atom_id res chain seq x y z
N MET A 1 -8.23 11.19 7.34
CA MET A 1 -8.13 9.71 7.52
C MET A 1 -7.95 8.95 6.22
N ALA A 2 -8.48 9.49 5.11
CA ALA A 2 -8.27 8.94 3.77
C ALA A 2 -6.80 8.91 3.28
N GLU A 3 -5.87 9.58 3.95
CA GLU A 3 -4.45 9.63 3.57
C GLU A 3 -3.78 8.25 3.64
N PHE A 4 -3.92 7.51 4.74
CA PHE A 4 -3.39 6.14 4.87
C PHE A 4 -3.95 5.20 3.79
N ALA A 5 -5.25 5.30 3.50
CA ALA A 5 -5.84 4.54 2.40
C ALA A 5 -5.28 4.97 1.03
N THR A 6 -4.90 6.24 0.87
CA THR A 6 -4.31 6.76 -0.37
C THR A 6 -2.88 6.22 -0.56
N ASN A 7 -2.07 6.24 0.51
CA ASN A 7 -0.72 5.68 0.50
C ASN A 7 -0.75 4.19 0.17
N LEU A 8 -1.63 3.43 0.83
CA LEU A 8 -1.77 2.00 0.59
C LEU A 8 -2.15 1.68 -0.87
N ILE A 9 -3.01 2.49 -1.49
CA ILE A 9 -3.37 2.35 -2.92
C ILE A 9 -2.16 2.63 -3.82
N ASN A 10 -1.38 3.66 -3.51
CA ASN A 10 -0.16 3.98 -4.26
C ASN A 10 0.88 2.85 -4.14
N SER A 11 1.06 2.30 -2.93
CA SER A 11 1.96 1.18 -2.68
C SER A 11 1.49 -0.06 -3.43
N LEU A 12 0.20 -0.38 -3.41
CA LEU A 12 -0.39 -1.49 -4.20
C LEU A 12 -0.21 -1.30 -5.71
N GLY A 13 -0.27 -0.06 -6.21
CA GLY A 13 -0.04 0.27 -7.62
C GLY A 13 1.44 0.37 -8.01
N SER A 14 2.37 0.13 -7.08
CA SER A 14 3.80 0.25 -7.34
C SER A 14 4.31 -0.87 -8.26
N ALA A 15 5.32 -0.53 -9.06
CA ALA A 15 5.93 -1.48 -9.99
C ALA A 15 6.52 -2.71 -9.25
N ALA A 16 7.11 -2.50 -8.08
CA ALA A 16 7.70 -3.57 -7.28
C ALA A 16 6.65 -4.58 -6.79
N LEU A 17 5.51 -4.11 -6.27
CA LEU A 17 4.43 -4.99 -5.83
C LEU A 17 3.71 -5.67 -7.01
N HIS A 18 3.56 -4.99 -8.14
CA HIS A 18 3.02 -5.61 -9.36
C HIS A 18 3.96 -6.71 -9.91
N GLU A 19 5.27 -6.48 -9.89
CA GLU A 19 6.26 -7.48 -10.31
C GLU A 19 6.26 -8.69 -9.36
N TYR A 20 6.27 -8.43 -8.05
CA TYR A 20 6.10 -9.47 -7.03
C TYR A 20 4.80 -10.25 -7.23
N GLY A 21 3.69 -9.55 -7.42
CA GLY A 21 2.37 -10.15 -7.65
C GLY A 21 2.34 -11.05 -8.89
N ARG A 22 3.03 -10.66 -9.96
CA ARG A 22 3.16 -11.46 -11.18
C ARG A 22 4.02 -12.70 -10.96
N ILE A 23 5.17 -12.56 -10.30
CA ILE A 23 6.11 -13.67 -10.05
C ILE A 23 5.47 -14.72 -9.13
N HIS A 24 4.74 -14.28 -8.11
CA HIS A 24 4.14 -15.15 -7.10
C HIS A 24 2.68 -15.56 -7.40
N GLY A 25 2.10 -15.10 -8.53
CA GLY A 25 0.73 -15.45 -8.91
C GLY A 25 -0.34 -14.89 -7.97
N VAL A 26 -0.07 -13.75 -7.33
CA VAL A 26 -0.99 -13.07 -6.39
C VAL A 26 -1.49 -11.73 -6.92
N MET A 27 -1.25 -11.42 -8.20
CA MET A 27 -1.70 -10.17 -8.82
C MET A 27 -3.19 -9.90 -8.63
N ASP A 28 -4.06 -10.91 -8.81
CA ASP A 28 -5.50 -10.76 -8.64
C ASP A 28 -5.87 -10.36 -7.21
N LYS A 29 -5.15 -10.89 -6.21
CA LYS A 29 -5.36 -10.56 -4.79
C LYS A 29 -4.90 -9.13 -4.47
N LEU A 30 -3.81 -8.67 -5.08
CA LEU A 30 -3.33 -7.30 -4.92
C LEU A 30 -4.32 -6.29 -5.53
N GLU A 31 -4.87 -6.60 -6.70
CA GLU A 31 -5.89 -5.76 -7.34
C GLU A 31 -7.22 -5.78 -6.56
N GLU A 32 -7.62 -6.93 -5.99
CA GLU A 32 -8.79 -7.02 -5.11
C GLU A 32 -8.59 -6.18 -3.85
N LEU A 33 -7.43 -6.28 -3.21
CA LEU A 33 -7.08 -5.48 -2.05
C LEU A 33 -7.12 -3.98 -2.41
N ARG A 34 -6.58 -3.59 -3.57
CA ARG A 34 -6.61 -2.19 -4.04
C ARG A 34 -8.04 -1.67 -4.19
N ARG A 35 -8.94 -2.43 -4.81
CA ARG A 35 -10.36 -2.07 -4.98
C ARG A 35 -11.09 -1.96 -3.64
N ASN A 36 -10.79 -2.85 -2.70
CA ASN A 36 -11.36 -2.81 -1.36
C ASN A 36 -10.90 -1.55 -0.62
N VAL A 37 -9.61 -1.20 -0.69
CA VAL A 37 -9.05 0.02 -0.08
C VAL A 37 -9.60 1.28 -0.76
N GLU A 38 -9.80 1.28 -2.08
CA GLU A 38 -10.46 2.38 -2.81
C GLU A 38 -11.89 2.63 -2.29
N THR A 39 -12.65 1.55 -2.05
CA THR A 39 -14.01 1.62 -1.49
C THR A 39 -13.98 2.17 -0.06
N ILE A 40 -13.07 1.67 0.76
CA ILE A 40 -12.86 2.16 2.13
C ILE A 40 -12.47 3.63 2.14
N ARG A 41 -11.60 4.07 1.21
CA ARG A 41 -11.20 5.47 1.07
C ARG A 41 -12.40 6.37 0.80
N ALA A 42 -13.32 5.95 -0.08
CA ALA A 42 -14.55 6.70 -0.35
C ALA A 42 -15.40 6.86 0.90
N VAL A 43 -15.63 5.76 1.64
CA VAL A 43 -16.37 5.80 2.91
C VAL A 43 -15.69 6.71 3.94
N LEU A 44 -14.36 6.64 4.06
CA LEU A 44 -13.63 7.52 4.97
C LEU A 44 -13.72 8.99 4.57
N LEU A 45 -13.76 9.30 3.27
CA LEU A 45 -13.91 10.65 2.76
C LEU A 45 -15.29 11.21 3.12
N ASP A 46 -16.36 10.44 2.87
CA ASP A 46 -17.73 10.80 3.23
C ASP A 46 -17.89 11.05 4.74
N LEU A 47 -17.11 10.33 5.55
CA LEU A 47 -17.09 10.47 7.00
C LEU A 47 -16.23 11.65 7.47
N ASP A 48 -15.07 11.92 6.84
CA ASP A 48 -14.22 13.09 7.12
C ASP A 48 -14.95 14.41 6.79
N GLU A 49 -15.81 14.43 5.76
CA GLU A 49 -16.60 15.61 5.38
C GLU A 49 -17.83 15.84 6.28
N LYS A 50 -18.21 14.85 7.09
CA LYS A 50 -19.34 14.93 8.01
C LYS A 50 -18.95 15.63 9.32
N GLN A 51 -19.55 16.78 9.59
CA GLN A 51 -19.35 17.52 10.86
C GLN A 51 -19.88 16.75 12.09
N GLU A 52 -20.96 15.99 11.94
CA GLU A 52 -21.56 15.19 13.01
C GLU A 52 -21.54 13.70 12.65
N GLN A 53 -20.69 12.94 13.33
CA GLN A 53 -20.58 11.48 13.19
C GLN A 53 -21.34 10.79 14.32
N THR A 54 -22.12 9.77 13.98
CA THR A 54 -22.76 8.89 14.96
C THR A 54 -21.74 8.00 15.66
N ASN A 55 -22.10 7.46 16.84
CA ASN A 55 -21.25 6.50 17.56
C ASN A 55 -20.89 5.27 16.70
N ALA A 56 -21.80 4.84 15.81
CA ALA A 56 -21.54 3.73 14.90
C ALA A 56 -20.50 4.08 13.83
N GLU A 57 -20.58 5.28 13.25
CA GLU A 57 -19.60 5.78 12.27
C GLU A 57 -18.22 5.97 12.89
N GLN A 58 -18.13 6.52 14.11
CA GLN A 58 -16.85 6.64 14.81
C GLN A 58 -16.21 5.26 15.10
N ASN A 59 -17.02 4.27 15.47
CA ASN A 59 -16.53 2.93 15.73
C ASN A 59 -16.07 2.24 14.42
N LEU A 60 -16.78 2.48 13.31
CA LEU A 60 -16.36 2.04 11.98
C LEU A 60 -15.01 2.66 11.59
N VAL A 61 -14.84 3.98 11.74
CA VAL A 61 -13.58 4.68 11.45
C VAL A 61 -12.44 4.11 12.29
N LYS A 62 -12.69 3.80 13.56
CA LYS A 62 -11.70 3.19 14.44
C LYS A 62 -11.29 1.79 13.95
N ASN A 63 -12.24 0.94 13.62
CA ASN A 63 -11.93 -0.39 13.09
C ASN A 63 -11.17 -0.33 11.77
N LEU A 64 -11.49 0.63 10.91
CA LEU A 64 -10.76 0.84 9.65
C LEU A 64 -9.32 1.32 9.91
N LYS A 65 -9.07 2.15 10.93
CA LYS A 65 -7.70 2.54 11.35
C LYS A 65 -6.87 1.33 11.76
N ASP A 66 -7.44 0.46 12.59
CA ASP A 66 -6.76 -0.72 13.13
C ASP A 66 -6.31 -1.70 12.02
N VAL A 67 -6.90 -1.62 10.83
CA VAL A 67 -6.54 -2.47 9.69
C VAL A 67 -5.69 -1.73 8.65
N LEU A 68 -6.04 -0.48 8.32
CA LEU A 68 -5.35 0.28 7.27
C LEU A 68 -3.92 0.67 7.66
N ILE A 69 -3.69 1.11 8.90
CA ILE A 69 -2.38 1.60 9.32
C ILE A 69 -1.33 0.47 9.28
N PRO A 70 -1.58 -0.72 9.87
CA PRO A 70 -0.60 -1.81 9.79
C PRO A 70 -0.38 -2.32 8.36
N ALA A 71 -1.40 -2.24 7.50
CA ALA A 71 -1.27 -2.63 6.10
C ALA A 71 -0.38 -1.66 5.31
N ASP A 72 -0.55 -0.35 5.54
CA ASP A 72 0.27 0.71 4.94
C ASP A 72 1.74 0.56 5.36
N ASP A 73 1.98 0.44 6.68
CA ASP A 73 3.32 0.23 7.25
C ASP A 73 4.01 -1.03 6.67
N LEU A 74 3.28 -2.14 6.51
CA LEU A 74 3.82 -3.37 5.95
C LEU A 74 4.22 -3.23 4.49
N LEU A 75 3.39 -2.57 3.66
CA LEU A 75 3.72 -2.37 2.25
C LEU A 75 4.85 -1.36 2.07
N ASP A 76 4.89 -0.30 2.88
CA ASP A 76 6.00 0.66 2.86
C ASP A 76 7.31 -0.01 3.26
N GLU A 77 7.32 -0.85 4.29
CA GLU A 77 8.51 -1.64 4.65
C GLU A 77 8.97 -2.54 3.51
N PHE A 78 8.03 -3.18 2.80
CA PHE A 78 8.34 -4.00 1.64
C PHE A 78 8.98 -3.19 0.51
N LEU A 79 8.43 -2.01 0.19
CA LEU A 79 8.93 -1.16 -0.88
C LEU A 79 10.28 -0.53 -0.54
N ILE A 80 10.49 -0.09 0.70
CA ILE A 80 11.78 0.40 1.18
C ILE A 80 12.83 -0.70 1.07
N LYS A 81 12.51 -1.93 1.46
CA LYS A 81 13.41 -3.08 1.32
C LYS A 81 13.74 -3.34 -0.14
N ASP A 82 12.76 -3.37 -1.05
CA ASP A 82 13.03 -3.55 -2.50
C ASP A 82 13.99 -2.47 -3.04
N MET A 83 13.79 -1.21 -2.65
CA MET A 83 14.65 -0.09 -3.05
C MET A 83 16.10 -0.22 -2.52
N ILE A 84 16.29 -0.74 -1.31
CA ILE A 84 17.63 -0.96 -0.74
C ILE A 84 18.32 -2.11 -1.47
N HIS A 85 17.63 -3.23 -1.73
CA HIS A 85 18.22 -4.36 -2.46
C HIS A 85 18.63 -3.96 -3.89
N LYS A 86 17.88 -3.07 -4.55
CA LYS A 86 18.25 -2.54 -5.87
C LYS A 86 19.46 -1.59 -5.86
N ARG A 87 19.79 -0.97 -4.72
CA ARG A 87 20.97 -0.08 -4.60
C ARG A 87 22.27 -0.84 -4.36
N ASP A 88 22.22 -2.02 -3.72
CA ASP A 88 23.40 -2.89 -3.55
C ASP A 88 23.73 -3.74 -4.79
N GLN A 89 22.86 -3.75 -5.80
CA GLN A 89 23.12 -4.32 -7.12
C GLN A 89 23.63 -3.27 -8.11
N GLU A 90 24.69 -2.53 -7.79
CA GLU A 90 25.51 -1.92 -8.84
C GLU A 90 26.33 -3.03 -9.51
N PRO A 91 26.26 -3.23 -10.84
CA PRO A 91 27.20 -4.10 -11.51
C PRO A 91 28.59 -3.46 -11.37
N HIS A 92 29.42 -4.02 -10.50
CA HIS A 92 30.87 -3.84 -10.60
C HIS A 92 31.29 -4.32 -11.99
N HIS A 93 31.36 -3.40 -12.94
CA HIS A 93 32.08 -3.55 -14.19
C HIS A 93 33.57 -3.75 -13.83
N GLN A 94 33.95 -4.97 -13.49
CA GLN A 94 35.34 -5.39 -13.61
C GLN A 94 35.63 -5.52 -15.10
N ASN A 95 36.11 -4.41 -15.67
CA ASN A 95 36.78 -4.43 -16.95
C ASN A 95 38.07 -5.26 -16.79
N LYS A 96 37.96 -6.57 -17.03
CA LYS A 96 39.12 -7.46 -17.15
C LYS A 96 39.49 -7.54 -18.63
N PHE A 97 40.60 -6.87 -18.96
CA PHE A 97 41.56 -7.17 -20.02
C PHE A 97 41.03 -7.65 -21.38
N LYS A 98 41.20 -6.82 -22.42
CA LYS A 98 42.21 -7.05 -23.47
C LYS A 98 42.47 -5.78 -24.26
#